data_AF-A0A7L9MIT0-F1
#
_entry.id   AF-A0A7L9MIT0-F1
#
_cell.length_a   1.000
_cell.length_b   1.000
_cell.length_c   1.000
_cell.angle_alpha   90.00
_cell.angle_beta   90.00
_cell.angle_gamma   90.00
#
_symmetry.space_group_name_H-M   'P 1'
#
loop_
_entity.id
_entity.type
_entity.pdbx_description
1 polymer ?
#
loop_
_entity_poly.entity_id
_entity_poly.type
_entity_poly.pdbx_seq_one_letter_code
_entity_poly.pdbx_strand_id
1 'polypeptide(L)' 'MSRETIGKIERGVAAPLFETAEKIATALDVPAPVLFGADAMLGTGERARLLTDIHRTLSRLNNDQLDRAAKMLKAFAG' A
#
# COMPACT_ATOMS: atom_id res chain seq x y z
N MET A 1 -6.29 23.11 9.00
CA MET A 1 -5.14 22.59 9.78
C MET A 1 -4.01 23.60 9.71
N SER A 2 -3.17 23.72 10.73
CA SER A 2 -2.04 24.67 10.71
C SER A 2 -0.82 24.07 10.00
N ARG A 3 0.02 24.93 9.40
CA ARG A 3 1.31 24.53 8.81
C ARG A 3 2.23 23.83 9.82
N GLU A 4 2.18 24.27 11.08
CA GLU A 4 2.98 23.66 12.15
C GLU A 4 2.55 22.21 12.42
N THR A 5 1.24 21.93 12.46
CA THR A 5 0.71 20.57 12.64
C THR A 5 1.12 19.66 11.48
N ILE A 6 1.04 20.15 10.24
CA ILE A 6 1.47 19.40 9.06
C ILE A 6 2.96 19.06 9.16
N GLY A 7 3.81 20.04 9.48
CA GLY A 7 5.25 19.80 9.62
C GLY A 7 5.62 18.81 10.74
N LYS A 8 4.85 18.74 11.83
CA LYS A 8 5.04 17.71 12.87
C LYS A 8 4.69 16.32 12.36
N ILE A 9 3.65 16.21 11.53
CA ILE A 9 3.24 14.95 10.90
C ILE A 9 4.30 14.46 9.90
N GLU A 10 4.78 15.34 9.01
CA GLU A 10 5.80 15.01 8.00
C GLU A 10 7.12 14.51 8.61
N ARG A 11 7.52 15.05 9.78
CA ARG A 11 8.72 14.61 10.51
C ARG A 11 8.50 13.38 11.40
N GLY A 12 7.28 12.81 11.42
CA GLY A 12 6.93 11.68 12.29
C GLY A 12 6.85 12.02 13.78
N VAL A 13 6.80 13.31 14.13
CA VAL A 13 6.69 13.78 15.53
C VAL A 13 5.25 13.64 16.04
N ALA A 14 4.26 13.66 15.15
CA ALA A 14 2.85 13.48 15.47
C ALA A 14 2.15 12.57 14.46
N ALA A 15 1.26 11.69 14.93
CA ALA A 15 0.40 10.90 14.06
C ALA A 15 -0.95 11.62 13.85
N PRO A 16 -1.50 11.64 12.62
CA PRO A 16 -2.82 12.22 12.39
C PRO A 16 -3.92 11.31 12.96
N LEU A 17 -5.02 11.92 13.41
CA LEU A 17 -6.28 11.20 13.63
C LEU A 17 -6.82 10.68 12.29
N PHE A 18 -7.68 9.66 12.32
CA PHE A 18 -8.28 9.06 11.11
C PHE A 18 -8.92 10.12 10.20
N GLU A 19 -9.79 10.99 10.73
CA GLU A 19 -10.42 12.07 9.97
C GLU A 19 -9.41 13.07 9.37
N THR A 20 -8.27 13.24 10.03
CA THR A 20 -7.19 14.10 9.53
C THR A 20 -6.49 13.42 8.36
N ALA A 21 -6.19 12.14 8.48
CA ALA A 21 -5.59 11.36 7.40
C ALA A 21 -6.49 11.32 6.16
N GLU A 22 -7.80 11.13 6.32
CA GLU A 22 -8.78 11.18 5.23
C GLU A 22 -8.80 12.54 4.50
N LYS A 23 -8.75 13.65 5.26
CA LYS A 23 -8.67 15.01 4.69
C LYS A 23 -7.38 15.22 3.91
N ILE A 24 -6.26 14.73 4.44
CA ILE A 24 -4.95 14.79 3.76
C ILE A 24 -4.99 13.95 2.47
N ALA A 25 -5.52 12.73 2.54
CA ALA A 25 -5.62 11.81 1.41
C ALA A 25 -6.48 12.38 0.28
N THR A 26 -7.64 12.96 0.64
CA THR A 26 -8.53 13.67 -0.29
C THR A 26 -7.83 14.87 -0.96
N ALA A 27 -7.09 15.67 -0.18
CA ALA A 27 -6.36 16.82 -0.72
C ALA A 27 -5.21 16.44 -1.65
N LEU A 28 -4.66 15.23 -1.48
CA LEU A 28 -3.59 14.68 -2.30
C LEU A 28 -4.09 13.79 -3.45
N ASP A 29 -5.41 13.61 -3.57
CA ASP A 29 -6.07 12.70 -4.54
C ASP A 29 -5.52 11.26 -4.50
N VAL A 30 -5.32 10.73 -3.29
CA VAL A 30 -4.87 9.35 -3.06
C VAL A 30 -5.75 8.64 -2.03
N PRO A 31 -5.85 7.29 -2.05
CA PRO A 31 -6.48 6.55 -0.96
C PRO A 31 -5.73 6.74 0.38
N ALA A 32 -6.45 6.90 1.49
CA ALA A 32 -5.87 7.11 2.81
C ALA A 32 -4.81 6.06 3.24
N PRO A 33 -4.95 4.76 2.92
CA PRO A 33 -3.91 3.76 3.22
C PRO A 33 -2.53 4.08 2.63
N VAL A 34 -2.47 4.79 1.49
CA VAL A 34 -1.21 5.20 0.85
C VAL A 34 -0.36 6.07 1.77
N LEU A 35 -0.98 6.89 2.62
CA LEU A 35 -0.28 7.74 3.59
C LEU A 35 0.48 6.95 4.66
N PHE A 36 0.14 5.67 4.84
CA PHE A 36 0.70 4.80 5.87
C PHE A 36 1.65 3.74 5.31
N GLY A 37 2.10 3.89 4.06
CA GLY A 37 2.96 2.91 3.41
C GLY A 37 2.25 1.57 3.16
N ALA A 38 0.91 1.53 3.30
CA ALA A 38 0.14 0.43 2.75
C ALA A 38 0.22 0.60 1.23
N ASP A 39 1.02 -0.26 0.63
CA ASP A 39 1.40 -0.25 -0.76
C ASP A 39 0.27 0.26 -1.67
N ALA A 40 0.47 1.44 -2.25
CA ALA A 40 -0.34 1.96 -3.36
C ALA A 40 -0.28 1.05 -4.61
N MET A 41 0.35 -0.13 -4.50
CA MET A 41 0.63 -1.10 -5.56
C MET A 41 -0.61 -1.68 -6.23
N LEU A 42 -1.78 -1.57 -5.61
CA LEU A 42 -3.00 -2.12 -6.18
C LEU A 42 -3.72 -0.98 -6.92
N GLY A 43 -3.17 -0.62 -8.08
CA GLY A 43 -3.78 0.40 -8.97
C GLY A 43 -5.28 0.18 -9.16
N THR A 44 -6.06 1.20 -9.46
CA THR A 44 -7.53 1.14 -9.38
C THR A 44 -8.18 0.07 -10.29
N GLY A 45 -9.34 -0.44 -9.88
CA GLY A 45 -10.17 -1.35 -10.69
C GLY A 45 -9.74 -2.81 -10.67
N GLU A 46 -9.87 -3.49 -11.81
CA GLU A 46 -9.67 -4.95 -11.92
C GLU A 46 -8.21 -5.37 -11.65
N ARG A 47 -7.27 -4.52 -12.03
CA ARG A 47 -5.84 -4.75 -11.76
C ARG A 47 -5.54 -4.79 -10.26
N ALA A 48 -6.18 -3.92 -9.46
CA ALA A 48 -6.08 -3.95 -8.00
C ALA A 48 -6.51 -5.29 -7.44
N ARG A 49 -7.68 -5.78 -7.89
CA ARG A 49 -8.25 -7.05 -7.42
C ARG A 49 -7.33 -8.22 -7.72
N LEU A 50 -6.86 -8.30 -8.96
CA LEU A 50 -5.91 -9.33 -9.38
C LEU A 50 -4.64 -9.33 -8.53
N LEU A 51 -4.02 -8.16 -8.31
CA LEU A 51 -2.82 -8.07 -7.49
C LEU A 51 -3.09 -8.37 -6.00
N THR A 52 -4.26 -7.98 -5.48
CA THR A 52 -4.69 -8.31 -4.11
C THR A 52 -4.81 -9.82 -3.93
N ASP A 53 -5.42 -10.50 -4.91
CA ASP A 53 -5.65 -11.94 -4.86
C ASP A 53 -4.34 -12.72 -5.02
N ILE A 54 -3.44 -12.25 -5.89
CA ILE A 54 -2.07 -12.78 -6.01
C ILE A 54 -1.35 -12.63 -4.68
N HIS A 55 -1.33 -11.42 -4.08
CA HIS A 55 -0.67 -11.18 -2.81
C HIS A 55 -1.23 -12.10 -1.71
N ARG A 56 -2.56 -12.17 -1.56
CA ARG A 56 -3.22 -13.05 -0.58
C ARG A 56 -2.83 -14.51 -0.75
N THR A 57 -2.70 -14.97 -1.98
CA THR A 57 -2.30 -16.34 -2.30
C THR A 57 -0.84 -16.58 -1.88
N LEU A 58 0.06 -15.68 -2.27
CA LEU A 58 1.49 -15.77 -1.95
C LEU A 58 1.75 -15.72 -0.43
N SER A 59 1.04 -14.88 0.32
CA SER A 59 1.19 -14.76 1.78
C SER A 59 0.85 -16.05 2.55
N ARG A 60 0.15 -17.00 1.94
CA ARG A 60 -0.23 -18.28 2.57
C ARG A 60 0.76 -19.41 2.29
N LEU A 61 1.74 -19.20 1.42
CA LEU A 61 2.70 -20.22 1.02
C LEU A 61 3.85 -20.32 2.03
N ASN A 62 4.39 -21.53 2.21
CA ASN A 62 5.66 -21.71 2.90
C ASN A 62 6.85 -21.33 2.01
N ASN A 63 8.06 -21.30 2.59
CA ASN A 63 9.26 -20.85 1.89
C ASN A 63 9.57 -21.66 0.61
N ASP A 64 9.41 -22.99 0.64
CA ASP A 64 9.68 -23.84 -0.53
C ASP A 64 8.66 -23.62 -1.66
N GLN A 65 7.40 -23.40 -1.30
CA GLN A 65 6.34 -23.06 -2.25
C GLN A 65 6.54 -21.65 -2.82
N LEU A 66 6.94 -20.70 -1.98
CA LEU A 66 7.18 -19.32 -2.38
C LEU A 66 8.37 -19.21 -3.33
N ASP A 67 9.45 -19.95 -3.12
CA ASP A 67 10.60 -20.02 -4.02
C ASP A 67 10.21 -20.54 -5.42
N ARG A 68 9.39 -21.61 -5.46
CA ARG A 68 8.85 -22.13 -6.73
C ARG A 68 7.95 -21.12 -7.43
N ALA A 69 7.06 -20.46 -6.70
CA ALA A 69 6.20 -19.42 -7.24
C ALA A 69 7.03 -18.25 -7.82
N ALA A 70 8.09 -17.84 -7.14
CA ALA A 70 8.98 -16.78 -7.61
C ALA A 70 9.70 -17.17 -8.91
N LYS A 71 10.18 -18.41 -9.04
CA LYS A 71 10.78 -18.93 -10.28
C LYS A 71 9.79 -18.93 -11.44
N MET A 72 8.56 -19.37 -11.20
CA MET A 72 7.50 -19.36 -12.22
C MET A 72 7.14 -17.96 -12.69
N LEU A 73 6.96 -17.01 -11.75
CA LEU A 73 6.63 -15.63 -12.07
C LEU A 73 7.74 -14.96 -12.89
N LYS A 74 9.01 -15.22 -12.55
CA LYS A 74 10.16 -14.74 -13.34
C LYS A 74 10.17 -15.33 -14.75
N ALA A 75 9.96 -16.64 -14.89
CA ALA A 75 9.89 -17.29 -16.19
C ALA A 75 8.74 -16.76 -17.07
N PHE A 76 7.62 -16.39 -16.44
CA PHE A 76 6.47 -15.80 -17.14
C PHE A 76 6.74 -14.36 -17.60
N ALA A 77 7.51 -13.57 -16.85
CA ALA A 77 7.75 -12.16 -17.13
C ALA A 77 8.74 -11.89 -18.28
N GLY A 78 9.53 -12.89 -18.68
CA GLY A 78 10.61 -12.75 -19.68
C GLY A 78 11.96 -12.46 -19.05
#